data_AF-A0A7G9W5Z4-F1
#
_entry.id   AF-A0A7G9W5Z4-F1
#
_cell.length_a   1.000
_cell.length_b   1.000
_cell.length_c   1.000
_cell.angle_alpha   90.00
_cell.angle_beta   90.00
_cell.angle_gamma   90.00
#
_symmetry.space_group_name_H-M   'P 1'
#
loop_
_entity.id
_entity.type
_entity.pdbx_description
1 polymer ?
#
loop_
_entity_poly.entity_id
_entity_poly.type
_entity_poly.pdbx_seq_one_letter_code
_entity_poly.pdbx_strand_id
1 'polypeptide(L)'
;MFGLPKSTEINKQLPKKAIFDKFKPSASDRKLFDEQINRLSIVAEISPQTVSIVADEEVAAIYIILVQMKTMGCDKKNIILLSKLIDQNMLFALQYEDTVKFAVHRANRVLMSDNRPIDEWRFKLKGLNLKATWDSLVADIAGIEPIGGKGLDEVIIQNEFKEKLKKQIASLERKAMNERQPRRKWDLVEEIKQLKEQLKGV
;
A
#
# COMPACT_ATOMS: atom_id res chain seq x y z
N MET A 1 7.54 -5.92 -17.87
CA MET A 1 8.34 -5.18 -16.84
C MET A 1 8.46 -5.88 -15.47
N PHE A 2 7.45 -6.59 -14.96
CA PHE A 2 7.48 -7.19 -13.60
C PHE A 2 7.28 -8.71 -13.58
N GLY A 3 7.82 -9.43 -14.56
CA GLY A 3 7.58 -10.87 -14.72
C GLY A 3 6.17 -11.25 -15.20
N LEU A 4 5.35 -10.27 -15.59
CA LEU A 4 4.01 -10.48 -16.12
C LEU A 4 4.04 -10.86 -17.62
N PRO A 5 3.01 -11.56 -18.12
CA PRO A 5 2.89 -11.88 -19.55
C PRO A 5 2.88 -10.62 -20.43
N LYS A 6 3.47 -10.70 -21.63
CA LYS A 6 3.51 -9.58 -22.59
C LYS A 6 2.11 -9.08 -22.98
N SER A 7 1.12 -9.97 -22.98
CA SER A 7 -0.29 -9.64 -23.22
C SER A 7 -0.88 -8.65 -22.21
N THR A 8 -0.28 -8.52 -21.02
CA THR A 8 -0.70 -7.53 -20.02
C THR A 8 -0.14 -6.14 -20.29
N GLU A 9 0.90 -6.00 -21.11
CA GLU A 9 1.63 -4.75 -21.25
C GLU A 9 0.80 -3.71 -22.00
N ILE A 10 0.62 -2.55 -21.36
CA ILE A 10 -0.02 -1.37 -21.94
C ILE A 10 0.94 -0.21 -21.72
N ASN A 11 0.91 0.83 -22.57
CA ASN A 11 1.65 2.06 -22.32
C ASN A 11 0.73 3.27 -22.49
N LYS A 12 -0.14 3.49 -21.49
CA LYS A 12 -1.10 4.59 -21.51
C LYS A 12 -0.70 5.64 -20.48
N GLN A 13 -0.31 6.81 -20.96
CA GLN A 13 0.06 7.93 -20.08
C GLN A 13 -1.16 8.45 -19.32
N LEU A 14 -0.97 8.78 -18.05
CA LEU A 14 -1.96 9.44 -17.20
C LEU A 14 -1.54 10.89 -16.94
N PRO A 15 -2.13 11.87 -17.64
CA PRO A 15 -1.80 13.27 -17.44
C PRO A 15 -2.18 13.73 -16.02
N LYS A 16 -1.23 14.35 -15.30
CA LYS A 16 -1.50 14.91 -13.97
C LYS A 16 -2.65 15.91 -13.96
N LYS A 17 -2.78 16.68 -15.05
CA LYS A 17 -3.87 17.63 -15.24
C LYS A 17 -5.24 16.95 -15.11
N ALA A 18 -5.42 15.78 -15.73
CA ALA A 18 -6.68 15.03 -15.62
C ALA A 18 -6.99 14.59 -14.18
N ILE A 19 -5.96 14.28 -13.40
CA ILE A 19 -6.10 13.92 -11.98
C ILE A 19 -6.54 15.14 -11.18
N PHE A 20 -5.88 16.28 -11.38
CA PHE A 20 -6.21 17.53 -10.66
C PHE A 20 -7.59 18.08 -11.04
N ASP A 21 -7.96 17.99 -12.31
CA ASP A 21 -9.28 18.44 -12.79
C ASP A 21 -10.40 17.57 -12.21
N LYS A 22 -10.16 16.25 -12.07
CA LYS A 22 -11.13 15.30 -11.51
C LYS A 22 -11.30 15.45 -9.99
N PHE A 23 -10.19 15.55 -9.23
CA PHE A 23 -10.25 15.50 -7.77
C PHE A 23 -10.17 16.85 -7.07
N LYS A 24 -9.73 17.90 -7.78
CA LYS A 24 -9.56 19.26 -7.25
C LYS A 24 -8.88 19.28 -5.87
N PRO A 25 -7.68 18.69 -5.73
CA PRO A 25 -6.97 18.65 -4.46
C PRO A 25 -6.61 20.06 -3.98
N SER A 26 -6.34 20.19 -2.67
CA SER A 26 -5.91 21.46 -2.09
C SER A 26 -4.60 21.96 -2.72
N ALA A 27 -4.31 23.25 -2.62
CA ALA A 27 -3.07 23.82 -3.15
C ALA A 27 -1.82 23.15 -2.55
N SER A 28 -1.85 22.83 -1.25
CA SER A 28 -0.77 22.11 -0.57
C SER A 28 -0.61 20.69 -1.07
N ASP A 29 -1.71 19.95 -1.25
CA ASP A 29 -1.63 18.56 -1.74
C ASP A 29 -1.19 18.52 -3.20
N ARG A 30 -1.63 19.47 -4.02
CA ARG A 30 -1.16 19.61 -5.41
C ARG A 30 0.34 19.90 -5.47
N LYS A 31 0.84 20.81 -4.63
CA LYS A 31 2.27 21.11 -4.53
C LYS A 31 3.07 19.88 -4.13
N LEU A 32 2.63 19.18 -3.08
CA LEU A 32 3.26 17.93 -2.62
C LEU A 32 3.30 16.86 -3.73
N PHE A 33 2.20 16.71 -4.48
CA PHE A 33 2.12 15.80 -5.60
C PHE A 33 3.12 16.14 -6.71
N ASP A 34 3.22 17.41 -7.08
CA ASP A 34 4.15 17.86 -8.14
C ASP A 34 5.63 17.81 -7.72
N GLU A 35 5.92 17.95 -6.44
CA GLU A 35 7.25 17.77 -5.86
C GLU A 35 7.69 16.30 -5.83
N GLN A 36 6.77 15.38 -5.56
CA GLN A 36 7.10 13.95 -5.41
C GLN A 36 7.00 13.16 -6.72
N ILE A 37 6.02 13.46 -7.57
CA ILE A 37 5.70 12.65 -8.75
C ILE A 37 6.20 13.36 -10.00
N ASN A 38 6.93 12.65 -10.87
CA ASN A 38 7.35 13.13 -12.18
C ASN A 38 6.30 12.80 -13.25
N ARG A 39 6.01 11.52 -13.44
CA ARG A 39 5.14 11.02 -14.52
C ARG A 39 4.35 9.80 -14.05
N LEU A 40 3.18 9.62 -14.67
CA LEU A 40 2.28 8.50 -14.42
C LEU A 40 1.94 7.81 -15.74
N SER A 41 1.97 6.48 -15.74
CA SER A 41 1.56 5.65 -16.87
C SER A 41 0.99 4.33 -16.40
N ILE A 42 -0.08 3.88 -17.05
CA ILE A 42 -0.55 2.50 -16.94
C ILE A 42 0.42 1.64 -17.76
N VAL A 43 1.08 0.71 -17.09
CA VAL A 43 2.09 -0.18 -17.68
C VAL A 43 1.61 -1.62 -17.85
N ALA A 44 0.57 -2.01 -17.11
CA ALA A 44 -0.05 -3.30 -17.30
C ALA A 44 -1.55 -3.30 -16.94
N GLU A 45 -2.30 -4.17 -17.62
CA GLU A 45 -3.66 -4.58 -17.30
C GLU A 45 -3.73 -6.11 -17.18
N ILE A 46 -4.20 -6.58 -16.04
CA ILE A 46 -4.50 -7.98 -15.79
C ILE A 46 -6.01 -8.13 -15.81
N SER A 47 -6.52 -8.71 -16.88
CA SER A 47 -7.95 -8.94 -17.12
C SER A 47 -8.13 -10.31 -17.78
N PRO A 48 -9.37 -10.82 -17.91
CA PRO A 48 -9.58 -12.15 -18.49
C PRO A 48 -9.06 -12.25 -19.93
N GLN A 49 -9.03 -11.12 -20.63
CA GLN A 49 -8.51 -11.00 -21.99
C GLN A 49 -6.99 -11.08 -22.06
N THR A 50 -6.27 -10.68 -21.00
CA THR A 50 -4.81 -10.61 -21.02
C THR A 50 -4.12 -11.82 -20.38
N VAL A 51 -4.76 -12.51 -19.43
CA VAL A 51 -4.11 -13.61 -18.67
C VAL A 51 -4.92 -14.92 -18.62
N SER A 52 -6.05 -15.01 -19.33
CA SER A 52 -6.93 -16.20 -19.33
C SER A 52 -7.41 -16.63 -17.93
N ILE A 53 -7.45 -15.70 -16.97
CA ILE A 53 -8.02 -15.89 -15.63
C ILE A 53 -9.44 -15.35 -15.66
N VAL A 54 -10.41 -16.11 -15.14
CA VAL A 54 -11.80 -15.66 -15.12
C VAL A 54 -11.98 -14.42 -14.23
N ALA A 55 -12.86 -13.52 -14.67
CA ALA A 55 -13.27 -12.40 -13.84
C ALA A 55 -14.00 -12.90 -12.60
N ASP A 56 -14.01 -12.03 -11.58
CA ASP A 56 -14.82 -12.19 -10.38
C ASP A 56 -15.85 -11.06 -10.34
N GLU A 57 -16.97 -11.26 -9.64
CA GLU A 57 -18.03 -10.23 -9.51
C GLU A 57 -17.48 -8.94 -8.88
N GLU A 58 -16.49 -9.04 -8.00
CA GLU A 58 -15.88 -7.90 -7.32
C GLU A 58 -14.66 -7.33 -8.08
N VAL A 59 -14.00 -8.13 -8.93
CA VAL A 59 -12.74 -7.77 -9.59
C VAL A 59 -12.80 -8.06 -11.09
N ALA A 60 -13.08 -7.01 -11.86
CA ALA A 60 -13.14 -7.07 -13.31
C ALA A 60 -11.76 -7.01 -13.98
N ALA A 61 -10.85 -6.17 -13.46
CA ALA A 61 -9.45 -6.10 -13.90
C ALA A 61 -8.57 -5.49 -12.79
N ILE A 62 -7.26 -5.68 -12.93
CA ILE A 62 -6.23 -5.12 -12.06
C ILE A 62 -5.27 -4.30 -12.92
N TYR A 63 -5.03 -3.06 -12.55
CA TYR A 63 -4.12 -2.16 -13.25
C TYR A 63 -2.83 -1.94 -12.48
N ILE A 64 -1.72 -1.91 -13.21
CA ILE A 64 -0.42 -1.50 -12.68
C ILE A 64 -0.08 -0.12 -13.22
N ILE A 65 0.06 0.83 -12.30
CA ILE A 65 0.43 2.21 -12.60
C ILE A 65 1.88 2.43 -12.20
N LEU A 66 2.71 2.72 -13.18
CA LEU A 66 4.06 3.22 -12.95
C LEU A 66 3.98 4.69 -12.55
N VAL A 67 4.49 4.96 -11.35
CA VAL A 67 4.65 6.30 -10.79
C VAL A 67 6.15 6.59 -10.78
N GLN A 68 6.61 7.36 -11.75
CA GLN A 68 7.99 7.83 -11.76
C GLN A 68 8.13 8.92 -10.73
N MET A 69 8.93 8.69 -9.70
CA MET A 69 9.12 9.57 -8.56
C MET A 69 10.30 10.52 -8.79
N LYS A 70 10.21 11.72 -8.23
CA LYS A 70 11.32 12.69 -8.13
C LYS A 70 12.10 12.54 -6.83
N THR A 71 11.49 11.90 -5.84
CA THR A 71 12.07 11.69 -4.50
C THR A 71 11.83 10.25 -4.07
N MET A 72 12.70 9.75 -3.18
CA MET A 72 12.58 8.37 -2.68
C MET A 72 11.29 8.12 -1.86
N GLY A 73 10.70 9.18 -1.30
CA GLY A 73 9.50 9.09 -0.45
C GLY A 73 8.22 9.41 -1.21
N CYS A 74 7.19 8.58 -1.03
CA CYS A 74 5.84 8.88 -1.49
C CYS A 74 4.91 9.06 -0.29
N ASP A 75 4.21 10.20 -0.23
CA ASP A 75 3.20 10.42 0.79
C ASP A 75 1.98 9.52 0.55
N LYS A 76 1.44 8.91 1.63
CA LYS A 76 0.26 8.04 1.56
C LYS A 76 -0.96 8.75 0.97
N LYS A 77 -1.08 10.08 1.13
CA LYS A 77 -2.14 10.89 0.53
C LYS A 77 -2.12 10.81 -1.00
N ASN A 78 -0.93 10.78 -1.61
CA ASN A 78 -0.80 10.66 -3.06
C ASN A 78 -1.31 9.29 -3.54
N ILE A 79 -1.00 8.22 -2.81
CA ILE A 79 -1.52 6.88 -3.14
C ILE A 79 -3.04 6.82 -3.00
N ILE A 80 -3.60 7.39 -1.92
CA ILE A 80 -5.06 7.47 -1.70
C ILE A 80 -5.75 8.29 -2.79
N LEU A 81 -5.12 9.38 -3.25
CA LEU A 81 -5.63 10.20 -4.34
C LEU A 81 -5.63 9.40 -5.65
N LEU A 82 -4.52 8.75 -5.97
CA LEU A 82 -4.36 7.97 -7.19
C LEU A 82 -5.29 6.75 -7.21
N SER A 83 -5.53 6.08 -6.09
CA SER A 83 -6.43 4.93 -6.02
C SER A 83 -7.88 5.27 -6.34
N LYS A 84 -8.27 6.54 -6.27
CA LYS A 84 -9.61 7.00 -6.65
C LYS A 84 -9.75 7.25 -8.15
N LEU A 85 -8.65 7.21 -8.91
CA LEU A 85 -8.61 7.61 -10.32
C LEU A 85 -9.50 6.74 -11.21
N ILE A 86 -9.50 5.44 -10.96
CA ILE A 86 -10.21 4.38 -11.68
C ILE A 86 -10.91 3.58 -10.58
N ASP A 87 -12.18 3.25 -10.79
CA ASP A 87 -12.97 2.47 -9.84
C ASP A 87 -12.66 0.97 -9.98
N GLN A 88 -11.37 0.63 -9.94
CA GLN A 88 -10.85 -0.72 -10.10
C GLN A 88 -9.56 -0.89 -9.28
N ASN A 89 -9.15 -2.15 -9.12
CA ASN A 89 -7.99 -2.50 -8.32
C ASN A 89 -6.70 -1.98 -8.95
N MET A 90 -5.93 -1.20 -8.18
CA MET A 90 -4.70 -0.57 -8.65
C MET A 90 -3.51 -0.89 -7.78
N LEU A 91 -2.42 -1.19 -8.47
CA LEU A 91 -1.11 -1.47 -7.90
C LEU A 91 -0.13 -0.42 -8.42
N PHE A 92 0.49 0.34 -7.52
CA PHE A 92 1.36 1.46 -7.85
C PHE A 92 2.81 1.02 -7.77
N ALA A 93 3.51 1.00 -8.91
CA ALA A 93 4.96 0.84 -8.96
C ALA A 93 5.60 2.21 -8.77
N LEU A 94 6.05 2.51 -7.56
CA LEU A 94 6.76 3.74 -7.21
C LEU A 94 8.23 3.56 -7.60
N GLN A 95 8.59 4.06 -8.78
CA GLN A 95 9.95 3.97 -9.31
C GLN A 95 10.73 5.23 -8.93
N TYR A 96 11.85 5.05 -8.25
CA TYR A 96 12.86 6.09 -8.03
C TYR A 96 14.21 5.54 -8.49
N GLU A 97 14.78 6.17 -9.51
CA GLU A 97 15.99 5.69 -10.19
C GLU A 97 15.82 4.22 -10.63
N ASP A 98 16.74 3.34 -10.22
CA ASP A 98 16.75 1.91 -10.57
C ASP A 98 15.98 1.03 -9.59
N THR A 99 15.32 1.65 -8.59
CA THR A 99 14.58 0.95 -7.55
C THR A 99 13.08 1.15 -7.69
N VAL A 100 12.33 0.13 -7.30
CA VAL A 100 10.87 0.13 -7.26
C VAL A 100 10.40 -0.33 -5.89
N LYS A 101 9.40 0.40 -5.41
CA LYS A 101 8.54 0.02 -4.28
C LYS A 101 7.11 -0.08 -4.78
N PHE A 102 6.39 -1.11 -4.35
CA PHE A 102 4.97 -1.24 -4.65
C PHE A 102 4.11 -0.64 -3.55
N ALA A 103 3.01 -0.01 -3.93
CA ALA A 103 1.99 0.47 -3.02
C ALA A 103 0.59 0.07 -3.51
N VAL A 104 -0.30 -0.20 -2.55
CA VAL A 104 -1.71 -0.50 -2.81
C VAL A 104 -2.59 0.12 -1.74
N HIS A 105 -3.77 0.59 -2.16
CA HIS A 105 -4.80 1.07 -1.24
C HIS A 105 -5.89 0.01 -1.09
N ARG A 106 -6.04 -0.55 0.10
CA ARG A 106 -7.06 -1.57 0.44
C ARG A 106 -7.50 -1.42 1.89
N ALA A 107 -8.76 -1.73 2.19
CA ALA A 107 -9.33 -1.59 3.53
C ALA A 107 -9.08 -0.21 4.17
N ASN A 108 -9.15 0.87 3.38
CA ASN A 108 -8.82 2.24 3.79
C ASN A 108 -7.39 2.43 4.33
N ARG A 109 -6.45 1.62 3.86
CA ARG A 109 -5.03 1.66 4.24
C ARG A 109 -4.13 1.60 3.02
N VAL A 110 -3.02 2.31 3.12
CA VAL A 110 -1.93 2.21 2.15
C VAL A 110 -0.91 1.22 2.66
N LEU A 111 -0.77 0.12 1.93
CA LEU A 111 0.25 -0.92 2.13
C LEU A 111 1.38 -0.63 1.16
N MET A 112 2.61 -0.85 1.60
CA MET A 112 3.81 -0.64 0.79
C MET A 112 4.77 -1.80 1.00
N SER A 113 5.42 -2.22 -0.08
CA SER A 113 6.48 -3.22 -0.02
C SER A 113 7.82 -2.62 0.41
N ASP A 114 8.83 -3.49 0.54
CA ASP A 114 10.22 -3.07 0.54
C ASP A 114 10.60 -2.40 -0.79
N ASN A 115 11.70 -1.63 -0.76
CA ASN A 115 12.32 -1.11 -1.98
C ASN A 115 13.31 -2.14 -2.52
N ARG A 116 13.22 -2.48 -3.81
CA ARG A 116 14.13 -3.43 -4.46
C ARG A 116 14.47 -2.97 -5.88
N PRO A 117 15.60 -3.41 -6.46
CA PRO A 117 15.90 -3.15 -7.86
C PRO A 117 14.75 -3.59 -8.78
N ILE A 118 14.52 -2.80 -9.83
CA ILE A 118 13.40 -3.05 -10.76
C ILE A 118 13.45 -4.46 -11.39
N ASP A 119 14.65 -4.98 -11.63
CA ASP A 119 14.87 -6.27 -12.29
C ASP A 119 14.58 -7.48 -11.38
N GLU A 120 14.67 -7.29 -10.07
CA GLU A 120 14.37 -8.33 -9.08
C GLU A 120 12.86 -8.53 -8.88
N TRP A 121 12.05 -7.53 -9.25
CA TRP A 121 10.60 -7.62 -9.11
C TRP A 121 9.98 -8.57 -10.15
N ARG A 122 9.35 -9.64 -9.64
CA ARG A 122 8.64 -10.65 -10.42
C ARG A 122 7.35 -11.04 -9.72
N PHE A 123 6.21 -10.65 -10.29
CA PHE A 123 4.91 -11.11 -9.84
C PHE A 123 4.62 -12.51 -10.37
N LYS A 124 4.05 -13.35 -9.51
CA LYS A 124 3.48 -14.63 -9.89
C LYS A 124 1.97 -14.51 -9.74
N LEU A 125 1.25 -14.54 -10.85
CA LEU A 125 -0.21 -14.57 -10.83
C LEU A 125 -0.66 -15.92 -10.27
N LYS A 126 -1.25 -15.91 -9.08
CA LYS A 126 -1.75 -17.09 -8.38
C LYS A 126 -3.23 -16.90 -8.07
N GLY A 127 -4.05 -17.93 -8.25
CA GLY A 127 -5.46 -17.86 -7.94
C GLY A 127 -6.31 -18.38 -9.10
N LEU A 128 -7.52 -18.85 -8.78
CA LEU A 128 -8.46 -19.40 -9.76
C LEU A 128 -9.25 -18.32 -10.50
N ASN A 129 -9.35 -17.12 -9.91
CA ASN A 129 -10.04 -15.96 -10.48
C ASN A 129 -9.27 -14.66 -10.18
N LEU A 130 -9.73 -13.54 -10.74
CA LEU A 130 -9.08 -12.24 -10.56
C LEU A 130 -9.11 -11.75 -9.11
N LYS A 131 -10.12 -12.08 -8.32
CA LYS A 131 -10.17 -11.74 -6.89
C LYS A 131 -9.06 -12.44 -6.11
N ALA A 132 -8.91 -13.76 -6.27
CA ALA A 132 -7.84 -14.53 -5.64
C ALA A 132 -6.45 -14.05 -6.11
N THR A 133 -6.34 -13.67 -7.38
CA THR A 133 -5.11 -13.08 -7.94
C THR A 133 -4.79 -11.73 -7.30
N TRP A 134 -5.79 -10.87 -7.15
CA TRP A 134 -5.64 -9.59 -6.48
C TRP A 134 -5.23 -9.77 -5.01
N ASP A 135 -5.90 -10.65 -4.28
CA ASP A 135 -5.60 -10.95 -2.88
C ASP A 135 -4.16 -11.45 -2.72
N SER A 136 -3.70 -12.36 -3.60
CA SER A 136 -2.32 -12.83 -3.59
C SER A 136 -1.31 -11.70 -3.84
N LEU A 137 -1.58 -10.80 -4.78
CA LEU A 137 -0.69 -9.67 -5.07
C LEU A 137 -0.60 -8.69 -3.89
N VAL A 138 -1.74 -8.41 -3.26
CA VAL A 138 -1.78 -7.52 -2.09
C VAL A 138 -1.07 -8.15 -0.90
N ALA A 139 -1.26 -9.45 -0.67
CA ALA A 139 -0.58 -10.22 0.36
C ALA A 139 0.95 -10.18 0.18
N ASP A 140 1.43 -10.43 -1.05
CA ASP A 140 2.86 -10.35 -1.40
C ASP A 140 3.44 -8.95 -1.13
N ILE A 141 2.71 -7.88 -1.47
CA ILE A 141 3.14 -6.49 -1.20
C ILE A 141 3.17 -6.19 0.29
N ALA A 142 2.17 -6.67 1.03
CA ALA A 142 2.03 -6.40 2.45
C ALA A 142 2.95 -7.29 3.31
N GLY A 143 3.61 -8.29 2.73
CA GLY A 143 4.37 -9.30 3.48
C GLY A 143 3.48 -10.15 4.39
N ILE A 144 2.22 -10.35 3.99
CA ILE A 144 1.23 -11.10 4.76
C ILE A 144 1.11 -12.49 4.14
N GLU A 145 1.24 -13.54 4.93
CA GLU A 145 0.85 -14.88 4.48
C GLU A 145 -0.69 -14.99 4.49
N PRO A 146 -1.33 -15.49 3.41
CA PRO A 146 -2.76 -15.75 3.42
C PRO A 146 -3.05 -16.85 4.43
N ILE A 147 -3.50 -16.48 5.62
CA ILE A 147 -3.91 -17.43 6.65
C ILE A 147 -5.27 -17.98 6.23
N GLY A 148 -5.30 -19.24 5.81
CA GLY A 148 -6.53 -19.95 5.44
C GLY A 148 -7.59 -19.80 6.53
N GLY A 149 -8.67 -19.08 6.23
CA GLY A 149 -9.82 -18.88 7.11
C GLY A 149 -10.06 -17.45 7.60
N LYS A 150 -9.08 -16.53 7.51
CA LYS A 150 -9.30 -15.10 7.80
C LYS A 150 -9.29 -14.26 6.52
N GLY A 151 -10.18 -13.28 6.43
CA GLY A 151 -10.20 -12.35 5.30
C GLY A 151 -8.92 -11.51 5.26
N LEU A 152 -8.33 -11.30 4.08
CA LEU A 152 -7.11 -10.50 3.94
C LEU A 152 -7.27 -9.08 4.53
N ASP A 153 -8.46 -8.49 4.39
CA ASP A 153 -8.79 -7.18 4.96
C ASP A 153 -8.75 -7.18 6.48
N GLU A 154 -9.24 -8.24 7.13
CA GLU A 154 -9.19 -8.39 8.59
C GLU A 154 -7.74 -8.48 9.06
N VAL A 155 -6.89 -9.23 8.36
CA VAL A 155 -5.46 -9.36 8.69
C VAL A 155 -4.75 -8.02 8.53
N ILE A 156 -5.06 -7.26 7.46
CA ILE A 156 -4.53 -5.90 7.25
C ILE A 156 -4.91 -4.98 8.42
N ILE A 157 -6.17 -4.99 8.83
CA ILE A 157 -6.67 -4.15 9.93
C ILE A 157 -6.02 -4.56 11.26
N GLN A 158 -5.95 -5.86 11.55
CA GLN A 158 -5.32 -6.39 12.76
C GLN A 158 -3.84 -6.02 12.84
N ASN A 159 -3.08 -6.20 11.75
CA ASN A 159 -1.66 -5.87 11.72
C ASN A 159 -1.41 -4.38 11.93
N GLU A 160 -2.21 -3.51 11.32
CA GLU A 160 -2.08 -2.06 11.53
C GLU A 160 -2.40 -1.67 12.99
N PHE A 161 -3.40 -2.29 13.60
CA PHE A 161 -3.73 -2.08 15.01
C PHE A 161 -2.57 -2.49 15.93
N LYS A 162 -1.99 -3.68 15.70
CA LYS A 162 -0.81 -4.16 16.44
C LYS A 162 0.37 -3.19 16.30
N GLU A 163 0.64 -2.70 15.10
CA GLU A 163 1.73 -1.74 14.86
C GLU A 163 1.49 -0.38 15.55
N LYS A 164 0.23 0.10 15.60
CA LYS A 164 -0.11 1.33 16.35
C LYS A 164 0.13 1.15 17.84
N LEU A 165 -0.33 0.04 18.42
CA LEU A 165 -0.10 -0.27 19.83
C LEU A 165 1.40 -0.36 20.16
N LYS A 166 2.19 -1.07 19.35
CA LYS A 166 3.65 -1.16 19.53
C LYS A 166 4.32 0.22 19.50
N LYS A 167 3.93 1.09 18.57
CA LYS A 167 4.48 2.47 18.49
C LYS A 167 4.10 3.31 19.69
N GLN A 168 2.87 3.20 20.17
CA GLN A 168 2.42 3.89 21.38
C GLN A 168 3.20 3.40 22.60
N ILE A 169 3.34 2.08 22.76
CA ILE A 169 4.15 1.47 23.82
C ILE A 169 5.58 1.99 23.77
N ALA A 170 6.25 1.94 22.61
CA ALA A 170 7.63 2.39 22.47
C ALA A 170 7.81 3.89 22.77
N SER A 171 6.82 4.72 22.41
CA SER A 171 6.81 6.15 22.73
C SER A 171 6.67 6.39 24.24
N LEU A 172 5.75 5.69 24.89
CA LEU A 172 5.55 5.77 26.34
C LEU A 172 6.75 5.22 27.12
N GLU A 173 7.37 4.12 26.67
CA GLU A 173 8.58 3.55 27.27
C GLU A 173 9.73 4.57 27.25
N ARG A 174 9.93 5.27 26.13
CA ARG A 174 10.91 6.37 26.04
C ARG A 174 10.59 7.52 26.98
N LYS A 175 9.30 7.89 27.12
CA LYS A 175 8.88 8.94 28.07
C LYS A 175 9.13 8.52 29.52
N ALA A 176 8.76 7.29 29.89
CA ALA A 176 8.93 6.74 31.24
C ALA A 176 10.41 6.62 31.64
N MET A 177 11.30 6.33 30.67
CA MET A 177 12.74 6.29 30.91
C MET A 177 13.33 7.66 31.24
N ASN A 178 12.81 8.73 30.63
CA ASN A 178 13.29 10.10 30.81
C ASN A 178 12.57 10.88 31.94
N GLU A 179 11.50 10.31 32.51
CA GLU A 179 10.71 10.96 33.57
C GLU A 179 11.40 10.86 34.93
N ARG A 180 11.51 12.01 35.61
CA ARG A 180 12.16 12.13 36.92
C ARG A 180 11.16 12.05 38.08
N GLN A 181 9.90 12.44 37.84
CA GLN A 181 8.86 12.43 38.87
C GLN A 181 8.33 11.01 39.09
N PRO A 182 8.48 10.41 40.29
CA PRO A 182 8.09 9.02 40.53
C PRO A 182 6.62 8.71 40.24
N ARG A 183 5.70 9.64 40.58
CA ARG A 183 4.26 9.47 40.33
C ARG A 183 3.95 9.40 38.83
N ARG A 184 4.42 10.37 38.03
CA ARG A 184 4.23 10.37 36.58
C ARG A 184 4.85 9.16 35.89
N LYS A 185 6.01 8.71 36.37
CA LYS A 185 6.64 7.48 35.87
C LYS A 185 5.78 6.25 36.15
N TRP A 186 5.16 6.18 37.32
CA TRP A 186 4.24 5.10 37.67
C TRP A 186 3.01 5.09 36.75
N ASP A 187 2.38 6.24 36.53
CA ASP A 187 1.24 6.39 35.62
C ASP A 187 1.58 5.91 34.19
N LEU A 188 2.75 6.31 33.67
CA LEU A 188 3.22 5.89 32.34
C LEU A 188 3.46 4.37 32.26
N VAL A 189 3.97 3.75 33.33
CA VAL A 189 4.19 2.29 33.38
C VAL A 189 2.87 1.53 33.44
N GLU A 190 1.87 2.05 34.15
CA GLU A 190 0.53 1.48 34.19
C GLU A 190 -0.14 1.53 32.80
N GLU A 191 -0.05 2.68 32.11
CA GLU A 191 -0.55 2.83 30.74
C GLU A 191 0.13 1.85 29.76
N ILE A 192 1.47 1.72 29.85
CA ILE A 192 2.23 0.72 29.05
C ILE A 192 1.74 -0.70 29.32
N LYS A 193 1.44 -1.05 30.57
CA LYS A 193 0.95 -2.38 30.94
C LYS A 193 -0.40 -2.66 30.30
N GLN A 194 -1.34 -1.71 30.38
CA GLN A 194 -2.67 -1.84 29.76
C GLN A 194 -2.56 -2.02 28.23
N LEU A 195 -1.72 -1.24 27.55
CA LEU A 195 -1.50 -1.38 26.11
C LEU A 195 -0.84 -2.72 25.74
N LYS A 196 0.06 -3.25 26.58
CA LYS A 196 0.66 -4.59 26.39
C LYS A 196 -0.36 -5.71 26.56
N GLU A 197 -1.31 -5.57 27.49
CA GLU A 197 -2.43 -6.52 27.65
C GLU A 197 -3.36 -6.49 26.44
N GLN A 198 -3.72 -5.31 25.94
CA GLN A 198 -4.48 -5.16 24.70
C GLN A 198 -3.75 -5.79 23.51
N LEU A 199 -2.43 -5.61 23.39
CA LEU A 199 -1.64 -6.21 22.30
C LEU A 199 -1.64 -7.75 22.34
N LYS A 200 -1.71 -8.36 23.53
CA LYS A 200 -1.80 -9.83 23.69
C LYS A 200 -3.18 -10.39 23.34
N GLY A 201 -4.22 -9.57 23.45
CA GLY A 201 -5.61 -9.96 23.14
C GLY A 201 -5.98 -9.93 21.65
N VAL A 202 -5.04 -9.54 20.78
CA VAL A 202 -5.21 -9.40 19.31
C VAL A 202 -4.27 -10.36 18.60
#